data_AF-A0A6C2D1W4-F1
#
_entry.id   AF-A0A6C2D1W4-F1
#
_cell.length_a   1.000
_cell.length_b   1.000
_cell.length_c   1.000
_cell.angle_alpha   90.00
_cell.angle_beta   90.00
_cell.angle_gamma   90.00
#
_symmetry.space_group_name_H-M   'P 1'
#
loop_
_entity.id
_entity.type
_entity.pdbx_description
1 polymer ?
#
loop_
_entity_poly.entity_id
_entity_poly.type
_entity_poly.pdbx_seq_one_letter_code
_entity_poly.pdbx_strand_id
1 'polypeptide(L)'
;MRTACQARKWRPRIQEDGLVQFPAIIGGVVPVVNLEGVTPGQMKMNGALLADIYLGKIKKWNDPAIVALNAGVKLPDENITVVRRADGSGTTFLFTNYLSKVSVEWKDKIGAGTAVQWPEGVGGKGNEGVASYVQRIKGGIGYVEYAYAKKNKMTHLALKNKAGEYVQPDDLTFQAAAAFAEWSKVPGFGEILTEQPGKTSWPITGASFVLMHKVQVDAAKGAEVVKFFDWAFKNGQKTAEELDYVPLPAALVKQIDAAWRTSLKDASGNPILK
;
A
#
# COMPACT_ATOMS: atom_id res chain seq x y z
N MET A 1 2.99 -4.76 -12.54
CA MET A 1 3.53 -4.53 -11.18
C MET A 1 2.58 -5.15 -10.17
N ARG A 2 3.08 -5.91 -9.19
CA ARG A 2 2.26 -6.57 -8.16
C ARG A 2 2.70 -6.08 -6.77
N THR A 3 1.78 -5.61 -5.93
CA THR A 3 2.09 -5.02 -4.61
C THR A 3 2.38 -6.06 -3.51
N ALA A 4 3.06 -5.65 -2.42
CA ALA A 4 3.65 -6.42 -1.30
C ALA A 4 2.90 -7.65 -0.78
N CYS A 5 1.60 -7.72 -1.01
CA CYS A 5 0.72 -8.78 -0.56
C CYS A 5 1.13 -10.19 -0.94
N GLN A 6 1.68 -10.39 -2.13
CA GLN A 6 1.91 -11.76 -2.57
C GLN A 6 2.97 -12.45 -1.70
N ALA A 7 3.87 -11.70 -1.06
CA ALA A 7 5.03 -12.25 -0.37
C ALA A 7 4.77 -13.11 0.91
N ARG A 8 3.57 -13.20 1.51
CA ARG A 8 3.33 -14.15 2.65
C ARG A 8 2.54 -15.41 2.29
N LYS A 9 1.48 -15.30 1.47
CA LYS A 9 0.72 -16.46 0.92
C LYS A 9 1.34 -17.04 -0.37
N TRP A 10 2.37 -16.41 -0.93
CA TRP A 10 3.18 -16.94 -2.04
C TRP A 10 4.62 -17.25 -1.66
N ARG A 11 5.08 -17.11 -0.42
CA ARG A 11 6.45 -17.53 -0.06
C ARG A 11 6.76 -18.97 -0.55
N PRO A 12 5.85 -19.95 -0.35
CA PRO A 12 6.00 -21.28 -0.94
C PRO A 12 5.98 -21.21 -2.48
N ARG A 13 4.95 -20.58 -3.07
CA ARG A 13 4.78 -20.48 -4.53
C ARG A 13 5.88 -19.74 -5.29
N ILE A 14 6.49 -18.68 -4.76
CA ILE A 14 7.60 -17.96 -5.40
C ILE A 14 8.80 -18.90 -5.51
N GLN A 15 9.05 -19.72 -4.49
CA GLN A 15 10.13 -20.70 -4.55
C GLN A 15 9.75 -21.89 -5.45
N GLU A 16 8.53 -22.41 -5.32
CA GLU A 16 7.99 -23.51 -6.13
C GLU A 16 7.94 -23.17 -7.63
N ASP A 17 7.52 -21.95 -7.97
CA ASP A 17 7.43 -21.44 -9.35
C ASP A 17 8.79 -20.95 -9.89
N GLY A 18 9.86 -21.09 -9.09
CA GLY A 18 11.22 -20.71 -9.48
C GLY A 18 11.34 -19.22 -9.76
N LEU A 19 10.68 -18.36 -9.00
CA LEU A 19 10.70 -16.90 -9.13
C LEU A 19 11.65 -16.24 -8.12
N VAL A 20 12.20 -15.10 -8.51
CA VAL A 20 12.81 -14.10 -7.63
C VAL A 20 11.91 -12.87 -7.60
N GLN A 21 11.88 -12.18 -6.47
CA GLN A 21 11.13 -10.93 -6.31
C GLN A 21 12.04 -9.84 -5.72
N PHE A 22 11.80 -8.59 -6.10
CA PHE A 22 12.47 -7.41 -5.55
C PHE A 22 11.53 -6.21 -5.55
N PRO A 23 11.66 -5.28 -4.57
CA PRO A 23 10.83 -4.08 -4.53
C PRO A 23 11.30 -3.10 -5.60
N ALA A 24 10.36 -2.35 -6.17
CA ALA A 24 10.64 -1.30 -7.17
C ALA A 24 10.34 0.10 -6.64
N ILE A 25 9.28 0.25 -5.84
CA ILE A 25 8.82 1.54 -5.30
C ILE A 25 8.16 1.32 -3.95
N ILE A 26 8.15 2.36 -3.13
CA ILE A 26 7.41 2.45 -1.87
C ILE A 26 6.33 3.53 -2.02
N GLY A 27 5.15 3.26 -1.46
CA GLY A 27 4.04 4.21 -1.44
C GLY A 27 3.09 3.93 -0.27
N GLY A 28 2.05 4.74 -0.18
CA GLY A 28 1.03 4.66 0.87
C GLY A 28 -0.35 4.33 0.30
N VAL A 29 -1.09 3.49 1.02
CA VAL A 29 -2.53 3.38 0.85
C VAL A 29 -3.19 4.44 1.73
N VAL A 30 -4.09 5.22 1.16
CA VAL A 30 -4.73 6.35 1.81
C VAL A 30 -6.25 6.19 1.79
N PRO A 31 -6.92 6.32 2.94
CA PRO A 31 -8.37 6.51 2.97
C PRO A 31 -8.72 7.87 2.38
N VAL A 32 -9.69 7.86 1.48
CA VAL A 32 -10.21 9.04 0.79
C VAL A 32 -11.72 9.11 0.96
N VAL A 33 -12.24 10.32 1.10
CA VAL A 33 -13.66 10.59 1.35
C VAL A 33 -14.22 11.59 0.36
N ASN A 34 -15.55 11.66 0.27
CA ASN A 34 -16.27 12.69 -0.44
C ASN A 34 -17.27 13.35 0.50
N LEU A 35 -16.81 14.40 1.18
CA LEU A 35 -17.57 15.15 2.17
C LEU A 35 -17.52 16.63 1.83
N GLU A 36 -18.70 17.22 1.72
CA GLU A 36 -18.84 18.64 1.44
C GLU A 36 -18.28 19.46 2.62
N GLY A 37 -17.45 20.45 2.30
CA GLY A 37 -16.82 21.32 3.31
C GLY A 37 -15.63 20.71 4.07
N VAL A 38 -15.21 19.47 3.75
CA VAL A 38 -14.00 18.86 4.32
C VAL A 38 -12.87 18.86 3.29
N THR A 39 -11.75 19.49 3.64
CA THR A 39 -10.57 19.59 2.76
C THR A 39 -9.56 18.46 3.01
N PRO A 40 -8.68 18.11 2.05
CA PRO A 40 -7.68 17.06 2.22
C PRO A 40 -6.85 17.25 3.50
N GLY A 41 -6.67 16.18 4.26
CA GLY A 41 -5.88 16.16 5.49
C GLY A 41 -6.54 16.81 6.71
N GLN A 42 -7.70 17.46 6.56
CA GLN A 42 -8.39 18.14 7.67
C GLN A 42 -8.99 17.16 8.67
N MET A 43 -9.56 16.05 8.16
CA MET A 43 -10.23 15.06 8.97
C MET A 43 -9.25 13.99 9.47
N LYS A 44 -9.26 13.79 10.78
CA LYS A 44 -8.51 12.77 11.51
C LYS A 44 -9.31 11.48 11.64
N MET A 45 -8.60 10.37 11.55
CA MET A 45 -9.17 9.03 11.69
C MET A 45 -8.16 8.11 12.38
N ASN A 46 -8.66 7.11 13.11
CA ASN A 46 -7.82 6.07 13.70
C ASN A 46 -8.19 4.69 13.15
N GLY A 47 -7.31 3.72 13.35
CA GLY A 47 -7.47 2.38 12.76
C GLY A 47 -8.69 1.62 13.25
N ALA A 48 -9.04 1.72 14.53
CA ALA A 48 -10.21 1.04 15.09
C ALA A 48 -11.52 1.58 14.51
N LEU A 49 -11.65 2.90 14.44
CA LEU A 49 -12.83 3.56 13.87
C LEU A 49 -12.95 3.30 12.37
N LEU A 50 -11.82 3.29 11.66
CA LEU A 50 -11.78 2.92 10.25
C LEU A 50 -12.23 1.47 10.04
N ALA A 51 -11.80 0.53 10.91
CA ALA A 51 -12.27 -0.84 10.86
C ALA A 51 -13.79 -0.94 11.13
N ASP A 52 -14.31 -0.20 12.10
CA ASP A 52 -15.74 -0.17 12.44
C ASP A 52 -16.61 0.37 11.29
N ILE A 53 -16.11 1.36 10.54
CA ILE A 53 -16.75 1.83 9.30
C ILE A 53 -16.83 0.69 8.27
N TYR A 54 -15.71 -0.01 8.00
CA TYR A 54 -15.70 -1.10 7.01
C TYR A 54 -16.39 -2.38 7.50
N LEU A 55 -16.68 -2.50 8.80
CA LEU A 55 -17.55 -3.52 9.38
C LEU A 55 -19.05 -3.15 9.31
N GLY A 56 -19.39 -1.93 8.88
CA GLY A 56 -20.76 -1.42 8.83
C GLY A 56 -21.36 -1.05 10.19
N LYS A 57 -20.52 -0.90 11.22
CA LYS A 57 -20.95 -0.50 12.58
C LYS A 57 -21.19 1.00 12.66
N ILE A 58 -20.40 1.79 11.95
CA ILE A 58 -20.56 3.23 11.85
C ILE A 58 -21.11 3.58 10.48
N LYS A 59 -22.29 4.19 10.46
CA LYS A 59 -23.09 4.40 9.25
C LYS A 59 -23.25 5.87 8.86
N LYS A 60 -22.83 6.81 9.70
CA LYS A 60 -22.97 8.25 9.46
C LYS A 60 -21.69 9.01 9.79
N TRP A 61 -21.43 10.09 9.05
CA TRP A 61 -20.23 10.90 9.23
C TRP A 61 -20.22 11.76 10.49
N ASN A 62 -21.40 12.11 11.01
CA ASN A 62 -21.58 12.80 12.29
C ASN A 62 -21.65 11.84 13.50
N ASP A 63 -21.27 10.57 13.34
CA ASP A 63 -21.22 9.62 14.45
C ASP A 63 -20.37 10.19 15.61
N PRO A 64 -20.83 10.09 16.88
CA PRO A 64 -20.13 10.68 18.03
C PRO A 64 -18.66 10.26 18.13
N ALA A 65 -18.31 9.03 17.74
CA ALA A 65 -16.95 8.55 17.78
C ALA A 65 -16.07 9.24 16.72
N ILE A 66 -16.63 9.58 15.55
CA ILE A 66 -15.93 10.36 14.52
C ILE A 66 -15.79 11.82 14.97
N VAL A 67 -16.87 12.42 15.48
CA VAL A 67 -16.90 13.81 15.95
C VAL A 67 -15.87 14.03 17.07
N ALA A 68 -15.74 13.08 18.00
CA ALA A 68 -14.79 13.17 19.11
C ALA A 68 -13.33 13.30 18.66
N LEU A 69 -12.96 12.75 17.49
CA LEU A 69 -11.60 12.89 16.95
C LEU A 69 -11.37 14.18 16.17
N ASN A 70 -12.45 14.87 15.81
CA ASN A 70 -12.49 15.92 14.79
C ASN A 70 -13.09 17.22 15.34
N ALA A 71 -12.76 17.58 16.58
CA ALA A 71 -13.20 18.84 17.18
C ALA A 71 -12.87 20.02 16.27
N GLY A 72 -13.89 20.83 15.92
CA GLY A 72 -13.77 21.97 15.02
C GLY A 72 -13.97 21.67 13.53
N VAL A 73 -14.13 20.41 13.13
CA VAL A 73 -14.53 20.04 11.75
C VAL A 73 -16.04 19.88 11.70
N LYS A 74 -16.71 20.59 10.78
CA LYS A 74 -18.16 20.47 10.58
C LYS A 74 -18.46 19.20 9.79
N LEU A 75 -18.75 18.11 10.50
CA LEU A 75 -19.09 16.82 9.88
C LEU A 75 -20.59 16.77 9.51
N PRO A 76 -20.94 16.35 8.28
CA PRO A 76 -22.31 16.33 7.82
C PRO A 76 -23.11 15.15 8.40
N ASP A 77 -24.44 15.30 8.50
CA ASP A 77 -25.38 14.19 8.78
C ASP A 77 -25.62 13.35 7.51
N GLU A 78 -24.55 12.82 6.95
CA GLU A 78 -24.56 12.01 5.73
C GLU A 78 -24.28 10.54 6.05
N ASN A 79 -24.97 9.64 5.33
CA ASN A 79 -24.67 8.23 5.40
C ASN A 79 -23.28 7.94 4.81
N ILE A 80 -22.56 7.02 5.44
CA ILE A 80 -21.28 6.52 4.94
C ILE A 80 -21.58 5.47 3.87
N THR A 81 -20.99 5.66 2.68
CA THR A 81 -20.99 4.62 1.65
C THR A 81 -19.58 4.07 1.47
N VAL A 82 -19.36 2.82 1.88
CA VAL A 82 -18.08 2.14 1.71
C VAL A 82 -17.85 1.80 0.24
N VAL A 83 -16.65 2.11 -0.25
CA VAL A 83 -16.13 1.73 -1.57
C VAL A 83 -14.87 0.88 -1.36
N ARG A 84 -14.87 -0.31 -1.93
CA ARG A 84 -13.78 -1.29 -1.83
C ARG A 84 -13.40 -1.79 -3.21
N ARG A 85 -12.30 -2.56 -3.29
CA ARG A 85 -11.90 -3.17 -4.57
C ARG A 85 -12.82 -4.33 -4.94
N ALA A 86 -13.10 -4.46 -6.24
CA ALA A 86 -13.80 -5.61 -6.81
C ALA A 86 -12.84 -6.73 -7.25
N ASP A 87 -11.61 -6.37 -7.60
CA ASP A 87 -10.57 -7.27 -8.10
C ASP A 87 -9.54 -7.64 -7.03
N GLY A 88 -8.83 -8.75 -7.26
CA GLY A 88 -7.71 -9.17 -6.41
C GLY A 88 -6.62 -8.10 -6.38
N SER A 89 -6.37 -7.52 -5.21
CA SER A 89 -5.60 -6.30 -5.08
C SER A 89 -4.62 -6.35 -3.91
N GLY A 90 -3.35 -6.02 -4.16
CA GLY A 90 -2.41 -5.83 -3.04
C GLY A 90 -2.64 -4.53 -2.27
N THR A 91 -3.35 -3.53 -2.83
CA THR A 91 -3.85 -2.38 -2.07
C THR A 91 -4.88 -2.84 -1.03
N THR A 92 -5.80 -3.73 -1.42
CA THR A 92 -6.76 -4.37 -0.50
C THR A 92 -6.03 -5.14 0.59
N PHE A 93 -4.97 -5.86 0.26
CA PHE A 93 -4.19 -6.52 1.30
C PHE A 93 -3.53 -5.57 2.27
N LEU A 94 -2.86 -4.51 1.80
CA LEU A 94 -2.21 -3.56 2.72
C LEU A 94 -3.25 -2.95 3.64
N PHE A 95 -4.40 -2.56 3.09
CA PHE A 95 -5.52 -2.03 3.85
C PHE A 95 -6.07 -3.03 4.87
N THR A 96 -6.45 -4.24 4.46
CA THR A 96 -7.00 -5.27 5.36
C THR A 96 -5.99 -5.84 6.34
N ASN A 97 -4.70 -5.85 5.97
CA ASN A 97 -3.61 -6.20 6.88
C ASN A 97 -3.44 -5.13 7.97
N TYR A 98 -3.50 -3.85 7.60
CA TYR A 98 -3.56 -2.76 8.56
C TYR A 98 -4.76 -2.91 9.50
N LEU A 99 -5.97 -3.06 8.96
CA LEU A 99 -7.19 -3.24 9.77
C LEU A 99 -7.09 -4.44 10.73
N SER A 100 -6.50 -5.55 10.28
CA SER A 100 -6.26 -6.74 11.12
C SER A 100 -5.25 -6.52 12.26
N LYS A 101 -4.37 -5.51 12.15
CA LYS A 101 -3.42 -5.16 13.22
C LYS A 101 -4.02 -4.23 14.28
N VAL A 102 -4.99 -3.41 13.88
CA VAL A 102 -5.57 -2.35 14.72
C VAL A 102 -6.99 -2.67 15.22
N SER A 103 -7.61 -3.74 14.72
CA SER A 103 -8.92 -4.22 15.16
C SER A 103 -8.92 -5.74 15.28
N VAL A 104 -9.15 -6.23 16.50
CA VAL A 104 -9.29 -7.67 16.79
C VAL A 104 -10.51 -8.23 16.09
N GLU A 105 -11.64 -7.52 16.12
CA GLU A 105 -12.87 -7.95 15.45
C GLU A 105 -12.69 -8.09 13.93
N TRP A 106 -12.01 -7.13 13.29
CA TRP A 106 -11.68 -7.24 11.87
C TRP A 106 -10.82 -8.47 11.59
N LYS A 107 -9.76 -8.67 12.40
CA LYS A 107 -8.83 -9.78 12.24
C LYS A 107 -9.54 -11.13 12.30
N ASP A 108 -10.45 -11.28 13.25
CA ASP A 108 -11.11 -12.56 13.53
C ASP A 108 -12.23 -12.84 12.53
N LYS A 109 -12.98 -11.82 12.08
CA LYS A 109 -14.10 -12.00 11.15
C LYS A 109 -13.70 -11.97 9.68
N ILE A 110 -12.79 -11.07 9.29
CA ILE A 110 -12.48 -10.76 7.89
C ILE A 110 -11.04 -11.15 7.55
N GLY A 111 -10.10 -10.82 8.43
CA GLY A 111 -8.68 -11.04 8.23
C GLY A 111 -8.08 -10.18 7.12
N ALA A 112 -6.99 -10.67 6.52
CA ALA A 112 -6.22 -9.95 5.50
C ALA A 112 -5.99 -10.80 4.25
N GLY A 113 -6.15 -10.19 3.08
CA GLY A 113 -5.96 -10.86 1.79
C GLY A 113 -6.03 -9.91 0.60
N THR A 114 -5.68 -10.40 -0.59
CA THR A 114 -5.90 -9.65 -1.84
C THR A 114 -7.39 -9.52 -2.19
N ALA A 115 -8.19 -10.44 -1.66
CA ALA A 115 -9.65 -10.45 -1.70
C ALA A 115 -10.12 -11.01 -0.34
N VAL A 116 -11.18 -10.42 0.21
CA VAL A 116 -11.81 -10.81 1.46
C VAL A 116 -13.34 -10.76 1.28
N GLN A 117 -14.07 -11.43 2.16
CA GLN A 117 -15.53 -11.34 2.20
C GLN A 117 -15.92 -10.03 2.91
N TRP A 118 -16.08 -8.96 2.15
CA TRP A 118 -16.46 -7.65 2.68
C TRP A 118 -17.88 -7.69 3.27
N PRO A 119 -18.11 -7.13 4.47
CA PRO A 119 -19.46 -7.03 5.04
C PRO A 119 -20.42 -6.21 4.18
N GLU A 120 -19.91 -5.11 3.61
CA GLU A 120 -20.67 -4.21 2.74
C GLU A 120 -19.74 -3.45 1.78
N GLY A 121 -20.35 -2.61 0.94
CA GLY A 121 -19.65 -1.65 0.11
C GLY A 121 -19.63 -1.95 -1.39
N VAL A 122 -19.58 -0.88 -2.17
CA VAL A 122 -19.57 -0.90 -3.63
C VAL A 122 -18.18 -1.32 -4.13
N GLY A 123 -18.14 -2.14 -5.18
CA GLY A 123 -16.91 -2.67 -5.76
C GLY A 123 -16.38 -1.81 -6.92
N GLY A 124 -15.27 -1.10 -6.71
CA GLY A 124 -14.50 -0.45 -7.78
C GLY A 124 -13.42 -1.37 -8.33
N LYS A 125 -13.30 -1.49 -9.66
CA LYS A 125 -12.18 -2.19 -10.29
C LYS A 125 -10.95 -1.28 -10.32
N GLY A 126 -9.81 -1.79 -9.85
CA GLY A 126 -8.57 -1.01 -9.82
C GLY A 126 -8.60 0.17 -8.84
N ASN A 127 -7.52 0.94 -8.78
CA ASN A 127 -7.50 2.18 -7.99
C ASN A 127 -8.37 3.25 -8.64
N GLU A 128 -8.39 3.29 -9.97
CA GLU A 128 -9.18 4.19 -10.80
C GLU A 128 -10.69 4.05 -10.54
N GLY A 129 -11.20 2.81 -10.43
CA GLY A 129 -12.61 2.57 -10.16
C GLY A 129 -13.00 2.97 -8.75
N VAL A 130 -12.15 2.68 -7.75
CA VAL A 130 -12.39 3.13 -6.36
C VAL A 130 -12.38 4.65 -6.28
N ALA A 131 -11.38 5.32 -6.86
CA ALA A 131 -11.29 6.77 -6.89
C ALA A 131 -12.53 7.40 -7.55
N SER A 132 -12.93 6.88 -8.71
CA SER A 132 -14.10 7.35 -9.45
C SER A 132 -15.40 7.21 -8.64
N TYR A 133 -15.60 6.08 -7.97
CA TYR A 133 -16.78 5.87 -7.13
C TYR A 133 -16.79 6.82 -5.94
N VAL A 134 -15.68 6.98 -5.22
CA VAL A 134 -15.62 7.91 -4.08
C VAL A 134 -15.96 9.34 -4.51
N GLN A 135 -15.38 9.83 -5.61
CA GLN A 135 -15.68 11.19 -6.10
C GLN A 135 -17.15 11.40 -6.52
N ARG A 136 -17.85 10.34 -6.95
CA ARG A 136 -19.24 10.44 -7.40
C ARG A 136 -20.26 10.20 -6.30
N ILE A 137 -19.91 9.42 -5.28
CA ILE A 137 -20.81 9.05 -4.20
C ILE A 137 -20.61 10.03 -3.05
N LYS A 138 -21.60 10.90 -2.84
CA LYS A 138 -21.65 11.79 -1.66
C LYS A 138 -21.67 10.93 -0.38
N GLY A 139 -20.84 11.28 0.59
CA GLY A 139 -20.61 10.46 1.79
C GLY A 139 -19.75 9.21 1.55
N GLY A 140 -19.16 9.05 0.36
CA GLY A 140 -18.32 7.90 0.02
C GLY A 140 -17.01 7.88 0.80
N ILE A 141 -16.56 6.68 1.20
CA ILE A 141 -15.20 6.41 1.70
C ILE A 141 -14.59 5.26 0.91
N GLY A 142 -13.33 5.40 0.50
CA GLY A 142 -12.57 4.32 -0.12
C GLY A 142 -11.11 4.35 0.27
N TYR A 143 -10.32 3.42 -0.26
CA TYR A 143 -8.88 3.35 -0.07
C TYR A 143 -8.18 3.24 -1.42
N VAL A 144 -7.21 4.12 -1.66
CA VAL A 144 -6.45 4.17 -2.92
C VAL A 144 -4.96 4.29 -2.63
N GLU A 145 -4.13 3.96 -3.61
CA GLU A 145 -2.72 4.34 -3.57
C GLU A 145 -2.60 5.88 -3.67
N TYR A 146 -1.68 6.50 -2.92
CA TYR A 146 -1.60 7.95 -2.72
C TYR A 146 -1.52 8.78 -4.00
N ALA A 147 -0.80 8.31 -5.03
CA ALA A 147 -0.70 9.03 -6.30
C ALA A 147 -2.09 9.21 -6.96
N TYR A 148 -3.03 8.28 -6.75
CA TYR A 148 -4.41 8.44 -7.23
C TYR A 148 -5.16 9.52 -6.44
N ALA A 149 -4.97 9.59 -5.12
CA ALA A 149 -5.59 10.64 -4.31
C ALA A 149 -5.05 12.02 -4.72
N LYS A 150 -3.73 12.16 -4.86
CA LYS A 150 -3.08 13.43 -5.21
C LYS A 150 -3.41 13.87 -6.63
N LYS A 151 -3.27 13.00 -7.63
CA LYS A 151 -3.59 13.31 -9.04
C LYS A 151 -5.06 13.72 -9.24
N ASN A 152 -5.97 13.09 -8.51
CA ASN A 152 -7.41 13.37 -8.60
C ASN A 152 -7.89 14.39 -7.55
N LYS A 153 -6.97 15.02 -6.80
CA LYS A 153 -7.26 16.03 -5.76
C LYS A 153 -8.32 15.58 -4.75
N MET A 154 -8.24 14.32 -4.33
CA MET A 154 -9.21 13.71 -3.43
C MET A 154 -9.00 14.15 -1.99
N THR A 155 -10.08 14.22 -1.22
CA THR A 155 -10.04 14.48 0.22
C THR A 155 -9.52 13.25 0.96
N HIS A 156 -8.21 13.19 1.22
CA HIS A 156 -7.59 12.15 2.04
C HIS A 156 -7.72 12.45 3.54
N LEU A 157 -7.63 11.41 4.37
CA LEU A 157 -7.66 11.52 5.84
C LEU A 157 -6.24 11.59 6.43
N ALA A 158 -6.11 12.24 7.58
CA ALA A 158 -4.95 12.09 8.47
C ALA A 158 -5.15 10.87 9.36
N LEU A 159 -4.16 9.98 9.47
CA LEU A 159 -4.29 8.75 10.25
C LEU A 159 -3.46 8.78 11.52
N LYS A 160 -4.05 8.30 12.62
CA LYS A 160 -3.31 7.99 13.84
C LYS A 160 -2.40 6.79 13.58
N ASN A 161 -1.09 6.98 13.74
CA ASN A 161 -0.11 5.92 13.61
C ASN A 161 0.09 5.16 14.93
N LYS A 162 0.95 4.15 14.89
CA LYS A 162 1.30 3.31 16.04
C LYS A 162 1.90 4.07 17.23
N ALA A 163 2.57 5.19 16.98
CA ALA A 163 3.12 6.05 18.04
C ALA A 163 2.06 6.96 18.68
N GLY A 164 0.83 6.95 18.15
CA GLY A 164 -0.28 7.76 18.63
C GLY A 164 -0.40 9.14 17.97
N GLU A 165 0.45 9.45 17.00
CA GLU A 165 0.47 10.73 16.29
C GLU A 165 -0.44 10.69 15.06
N TYR A 166 -1.11 11.80 14.75
CA TYR A 166 -1.83 11.95 13.49
C TYR A 166 -0.88 12.46 12.41
N VAL A 167 -0.64 11.61 11.41
CA VAL A 167 0.27 11.92 10.29
C VAL A 167 -0.51 12.13 9.00
N GLN A 168 0.02 12.97 8.13
CA GLN A 168 -0.47 13.14 6.76
C GLN A 168 0.18 12.10 5.85
N PRO A 169 -0.49 11.67 4.77
CA PRO A 169 0.15 10.85 3.75
C PRO A 169 1.05 11.71 2.86
N ASP A 170 2.33 11.39 2.84
CA ASP A 170 3.34 11.97 1.95
C ASP A 170 4.57 11.05 1.83
N ASP A 171 5.50 11.41 0.96
CA ASP A 171 6.72 10.63 0.72
C ASP A 171 7.59 10.48 1.97
N LEU A 172 7.66 11.50 2.83
CA LEU A 172 8.51 11.47 4.02
C LEU A 172 7.95 10.52 5.09
N THR A 173 6.64 10.46 5.25
CA THR A 173 5.96 9.58 6.19
C THR A 173 5.95 8.12 5.70
N PHE A 174 5.90 7.89 4.39
CA PHE A 174 6.10 6.56 3.79
C PHE A 174 7.56 6.10 3.96
N GLN A 175 8.55 6.98 3.74
CA GLN A 175 9.96 6.72 4.01
C GLN A 175 10.21 6.39 5.47
N ALA A 176 9.62 7.16 6.39
CA ALA A 176 9.74 6.93 7.83
C ALA A 176 9.26 5.53 8.23
N ALA A 177 8.14 5.05 7.67
CA ALA A 177 7.67 3.68 7.90
C ALA A 177 8.63 2.63 7.31
N ALA A 178 9.15 2.86 6.09
CA ALA A 178 10.06 1.94 5.42
C ALA A 178 11.46 1.84 6.07
N ALA A 179 11.89 2.87 6.80
CA ALA A 179 13.17 2.89 7.49
C ALA A 179 13.30 1.81 8.59
N PHE A 180 12.17 1.29 9.08
CA PHE A 180 12.12 0.21 10.08
C PHE A 180 12.15 -1.19 9.47
N ALA A 181 12.16 -1.32 8.14
CA ALA A 181 12.13 -2.62 7.47
C ALA A 181 13.53 -3.25 7.40
N GLU A 182 13.61 -4.54 7.76
CA GLU A 182 14.84 -5.32 7.71
C GLU A 182 14.89 -6.16 6.42
N TRP A 183 14.85 -5.47 5.28
CA TRP A 183 14.73 -6.03 3.94
C TRP A 183 15.58 -7.27 3.65
N SER A 184 16.83 -7.30 4.11
CA SER A 184 17.77 -8.40 3.91
C SER A 184 17.46 -9.65 4.74
N LYS A 185 16.73 -9.52 5.84
CA LYS A 185 16.36 -10.63 6.73
C LYS A 185 15.12 -11.38 6.25
N VAL A 186 14.37 -10.80 5.31
CA VAL A 186 13.17 -11.42 4.77
C VAL A 186 13.43 -11.96 3.37
N PRO A 187 13.31 -13.28 3.14
CA PRO A 187 13.50 -13.87 1.82
C PRO A 187 12.67 -13.16 0.75
N GLY A 188 13.35 -12.78 -0.33
CA GLY A 188 12.75 -12.02 -1.43
C GLY A 188 12.23 -10.65 -1.00
N PHE A 189 12.81 -9.99 0.01
CA PHE A 189 12.43 -8.63 0.41
C PHE A 189 10.95 -8.47 0.81
N GLY A 190 10.28 -9.57 1.18
CA GLY A 190 8.83 -9.64 1.40
C GLY A 190 8.33 -8.99 2.69
N GLU A 191 8.81 -7.79 2.99
CA GLU A 191 8.49 -7.00 4.18
C GLU A 191 7.07 -6.42 4.13
N ILE A 192 6.43 -6.35 5.30
CA ILE A 192 5.10 -5.74 5.45
C ILE A 192 5.26 -4.44 6.23
N LEU A 193 5.01 -3.32 5.56
CA LEU A 193 5.29 -1.96 6.08
C LEU A 193 4.09 -1.29 6.76
N THR A 194 3.01 -2.02 7.03
CA THR A 194 1.85 -1.49 7.77
C THR A 194 2.12 -1.45 9.28
N GLU A 195 1.60 -0.45 9.98
CA GLU A 195 1.78 -0.27 11.44
C GLU A 195 3.24 -0.38 11.91
N GLN A 196 4.15 0.22 11.15
CA GLN A 196 5.55 0.38 11.56
C GLN A 196 5.64 1.41 12.71
N PRO A 197 6.62 1.25 13.62
CA PRO A 197 6.84 2.21 14.70
C PRO A 197 7.34 3.56 14.14
N GLY A 198 7.48 4.57 15.01
CA GLY A 198 7.99 5.89 14.65
C GLY A 198 6.92 6.98 14.65
N LYS A 199 7.27 8.18 15.12
CA LYS A 199 6.33 9.30 15.28
C LYS A 199 5.80 9.84 13.96
N THR A 200 6.57 9.71 12.88
CA THR A 200 6.23 10.22 11.54
C THR A 200 5.85 9.11 10.57
N SER A 201 5.74 7.85 11.01
CA SER A 201 5.46 6.73 10.11
C SER A 201 4.00 6.72 9.65
N TRP A 202 3.78 6.67 8.34
CA TRP A 202 2.44 6.43 7.78
C TRP A 202 1.99 4.99 8.04
N PRO A 203 0.79 4.77 8.60
CA PRO A 203 0.39 3.45 9.10
C PRO A 203 0.05 2.42 8.01
N ILE A 204 -0.23 2.84 6.77
CA ILE A 204 -0.60 1.93 5.68
C ILE A 204 0.39 2.03 4.51
N THR A 205 1.68 1.95 4.82
CA THR A 205 2.77 1.95 3.83
C THR A 205 2.93 0.55 3.21
N GLY A 206 3.39 0.49 1.96
CA GLY A 206 3.77 -0.77 1.32
C GLY A 206 4.73 -0.60 0.15
N ALA A 207 5.43 -1.67 -0.18
CA ALA A 207 6.27 -1.75 -1.38
C ALA A 207 5.54 -2.43 -2.55
N SER A 208 5.90 -2.07 -3.76
CA SER A 208 5.49 -2.78 -4.97
C SER A 208 6.66 -3.60 -5.50
N PHE A 209 6.37 -4.82 -5.97
CA PHE A 209 7.38 -5.80 -6.34
C PHE A 209 7.32 -6.14 -7.82
N VAL A 210 8.49 -6.47 -8.33
CA VAL A 210 8.70 -7.09 -9.63
C VAL A 210 9.02 -8.57 -9.39
N LEU A 211 8.48 -9.42 -10.25
CA LEU A 211 8.74 -10.86 -10.23
C LEU A 211 9.44 -11.23 -11.54
N MET A 212 10.49 -12.03 -11.41
CA MET A 212 11.24 -12.59 -12.54
C MET A 212 11.48 -14.08 -12.28
N HIS A 213 11.55 -14.91 -13.32
CA HIS A 213 12.02 -16.28 -13.16
C HIS A 213 13.51 -16.29 -12.73
N LYS A 214 13.90 -17.21 -11.87
CA LYS A 214 15.31 -17.44 -11.54
C LYS A 214 16.08 -17.96 -12.74
N VAL A 215 15.46 -18.88 -13.48
CA VAL A 215 15.98 -19.39 -14.75
C VAL A 215 15.38 -18.58 -15.88
N GLN A 216 16.24 -17.82 -16.57
CA GLN A 216 15.89 -16.99 -17.70
C GLN A 216 16.10 -17.80 -18.98
N VAL A 217 14.99 -18.32 -19.54
CA VAL A 217 15.01 -19.06 -20.82
C VAL A 217 15.61 -18.20 -21.93
N ASP A 218 15.29 -16.91 -21.93
CA ASP A 218 15.94 -15.89 -22.75
C ASP A 218 16.82 -15.01 -21.85
N ALA A 219 18.09 -15.38 -21.76
CA ALA A 219 19.07 -14.70 -20.91
C ALA A 219 19.29 -13.22 -21.32
N ALA A 220 19.25 -12.92 -22.63
CA ALA A 220 19.41 -11.56 -23.14
C ALA A 220 18.24 -10.68 -22.70
N LYS A 221 17.01 -11.17 -22.81
CA LYS A 221 15.83 -10.48 -22.31
C LYS A 221 15.88 -10.28 -20.80
N GLY A 222 16.27 -11.31 -20.04
CA GLY A 222 16.44 -11.21 -18.59
C GLY A 222 17.42 -10.10 -18.20
N ALA A 223 18.55 -10.01 -18.90
CA ALA A 223 19.57 -8.99 -18.66
C ALA A 223 19.06 -7.57 -18.98
N GLU A 224 18.33 -7.38 -20.09
CA GLU A 224 17.76 -6.06 -20.43
C GLU A 224 16.67 -5.63 -19.45
N VAL A 225 15.86 -6.56 -18.92
CA VAL A 225 14.91 -6.24 -17.84
C VAL A 225 15.63 -5.75 -16.58
N VAL A 226 16.72 -6.41 -16.18
CA VAL A 226 17.54 -5.94 -15.05
C VAL A 226 18.13 -4.57 -15.33
N LYS A 227 18.71 -4.36 -16.52
CA LYS A 227 19.29 -3.09 -16.93
C LYS A 227 18.28 -1.94 -16.91
N PHE A 228 17.03 -2.20 -17.29
CA PHE A 228 15.94 -1.23 -17.16
C PHE A 228 15.71 -0.81 -15.70
N PHE A 229 15.59 -1.77 -14.77
CA PHE A 229 15.38 -1.45 -13.35
C PHE A 229 16.61 -0.83 -12.69
N ASP A 230 17.83 -1.28 -13.03
CA ASP A 230 19.07 -0.66 -12.57
C ASP A 230 19.17 0.80 -13.04
N TRP A 231 18.85 1.06 -14.32
CA TRP A 231 18.77 2.43 -14.84
C TRP A 231 17.71 3.25 -14.10
N ALA A 232 16.53 2.69 -13.84
CA ALA A 232 15.45 3.36 -13.13
C ALA A 232 15.85 3.70 -11.68
N PHE A 233 16.56 2.81 -10.98
CA PHE A 233 17.04 3.09 -9.62
C PHE A 233 18.14 4.15 -9.57
N LYS A 234 18.99 4.21 -10.60
CA LYS A 234 20.09 5.19 -10.69
C LYS A 234 19.62 6.57 -11.17
N ASN A 235 18.70 6.63 -12.12
CA ASN A 235 18.37 7.86 -12.85
C ASN A 235 16.90 8.29 -12.67
N GLY A 236 16.03 7.41 -12.19
CA GLY A 236 14.58 7.64 -12.11
C GLY A 236 14.09 8.24 -10.80
N GLN A 237 14.97 8.60 -9.86
CA GLN A 237 14.57 9.10 -8.53
C GLN A 237 13.69 10.35 -8.64
N LYS A 238 14.12 11.34 -9.44
CA LYS A 238 13.35 12.56 -9.68
C LYS A 238 11.97 12.27 -10.29
N THR A 239 11.89 11.34 -11.24
CA THR A 239 10.61 10.95 -11.85
C THR A 239 9.71 10.22 -10.86
N ALA A 240 10.27 9.41 -9.96
CA ALA A 240 9.51 8.78 -8.89
C ALA A 240 8.92 9.83 -7.94
N GLU A 241 9.72 10.81 -7.53
CA GLU A 241 9.29 11.94 -6.69
C GLU A 241 8.21 12.80 -7.40
N GLU A 242 8.37 13.10 -8.69
CA GLU A 242 7.36 13.81 -9.49
C GLU A 242 6.03 13.03 -9.61
N LEU A 243 6.07 11.71 -9.44
CA LEU A 243 4.91 10.83 -9.43
C LEU A 243 4.46 10.43 -8.02
N ASP A 244 5.00 11.08 -6.97
CA ASP A 244 4.65 10.87 -5.57
C ASP A 244 4.96 9.44 -5.06
N TYR A 245 6.03 8.86 -5.60
CA TYR A 245 6.60 7.62 -5.12
C TYR A 245 7.91 7.86 -4.41
N VAL A 246 8.11 7.09 -3.35
CA VAL A 246 9.35 7.10 -2.58
C VAL A 246 10.42 6.30 -3.34
N PRO A 247 11.57 6.94 -3.70
CA PRO A 247 12.72 6.22 -4.19
C PRO A 247 13.22 5.20 -3.17
N LEU A 248 13.68 4.04 -3.63
CA LEU A 248 14.25 3.05 -2.73
C LEU A 248 15.56 3.58 -2.12
N PRO A 249 15.81 3.37 -0.81
CA PRO A 249 17.08 3.74 -0.20
C PRO A 249 18.27 3.10 -0.92
N ALA A 250 19.38 3.82 -1.06
CA ALA A 250 20.57 3.33 -1.78
C ALA A 250 21.09 1.99 -1.22
N ALA A 251 20.96 1.77 0.10
CA ALA A 251 21.30 0.50 0.74
C ALA A 251 20.42 -0.66 0.23
N LEU A 252 19.12 -0.43 0.04
CA LEU A 252 18.20 -1.43 -0.51
C LEU A 252 18.50 -1.70 -1.99
N VAL A 253 18.80 -0.68 -2.78
CA VAL A 253 19.21 -0.84 -4.19
C VAL A 253 20.46 -1.74 -4.30
N LYS A 254 21.46 -1.55 -3.44
CA LYS A 254 22.64 -2.43 -3.39
C LYS A 254 22.29 -3.88 -3.04
N GLN A 255 21.35 -4.09 -2.11
CA GLN A 255 20.89 -5.44 -1.76
C GLN A 255 20.16 -6.12 -2.93
N ILE A 256 19.37 -5.35 -3.69
CA ILE A 256 18.67 -5.83 -4.89
C ILE A 256 19.68 -6.25 -5.97
N ASP A 257 20.69 -5.43 -6.26
CA ASP A 257 21.75 -5.77 -7.23
C ASP A 257 22.48 -7.07 -6.85
N ALA A 258 22.86 -7.21 -5.58
CA ALA A 258 23.48 -8.43 -5.08
C ALA A 258 22.55 -9.67 -5.21
N ALA A 259 21.25 -9.49 -4.96
CA ALA A 259 20.27 -10.57 -5.12
C ALA A 259 20.10 -10.97 -6.60
N TRP A 260 20.10 -10.02 -7.53
CA TRP A 260 20.02 -10.32 -8.96
C TRP A 260 21.21 -11.14 -9.44
N ARG A 261 22.44 -10.72 -9.09
CA ARG A 261 23.69 -11.40 -9.50
C ARG A 261 23.77 -12.84 -9.01
N THR A 262 23.17 -13.14 -7.86
CA THR A 262 23.19 -14.47 -7.25
C THR A 262 22.03 -15.36 -7.71
N SER A 263 20.88 -14.77 -8.03
CA SER A 263 19.63 -15.52 -8.22
C SER A 263 19.21 -15.72 -9.68
N LEU A 264 19.70 -14.90 -10.61
CA LEU A 264 19.30 -14.94 -12.02
C LEU A 264 20.33 -15.69 -12.87
N LYS A 265 19.89 -16.79 -13.49
CA LYS A 265 20.73 -17.71 -14.26
C LYS A 265 20.10 -18.05 -15.61
N ASP A 266 20.93 -18.42 -16.58
CA ASP A 266 20.47 -19.02 -17.84
C ASP A 266 20.05 -20.48 -17.64
N ALA A 267 19.56 -21.13 -18.70
CA ALA A 267 19.16 -22.54 -18.68
C ALA A 267 20.33 -23.51 -18.38
N SER A 268 21.58 -23.07 -18.56
CA SER A 268 22.80 -23.84 -18.27
C SER A 268 23.30 -23.62 -16.83
N GLY A 269 22.65 -22.74 -16.06
CA GLY A 269 23.00 -22.41 -14.69
C GLY A 269 24.05 -21.31 -14.54
N ASN A 270 24.46 -20.65 -15.62
CA ASN A 270 25.41 -19.53 -15.56
C ASN A 270 24.69 -18.24 -15.16
N PRO A 271 25.31 -17.34 -14.36
CA PRO A 271 24.74 -16.03 -14.07
C PRO A 271 24.50 -15.22 -15.35
N ILE A 272 23.34 -14.58 -15.47
CA ILE A 272 23.03 -13.70 -16.62
C ILE A 272 23.58 -12.28 -16.47
N LEU A 273 24.02 -11.92 -15.26
CA LEU A 273 24.66 -10.65 -14.93
C LEU A 273 26.12 -10.92 -14.60
N LYS A 274 27.03 -10.21 -15.28
CA LYS A 274 28.46 -10.23 -15.00
C LYS A 274 28.81 -9.25 -13.91
#